data_AF-A0A662RTT4-F1
#
_entry.id   AF-A0A662RTT4-F1
#
_cell.length_a   1.000
_cell.length_b   1.000
_cell.length_c   1.000
_cell.angle_alpha   90.00
_cell.angle_beta   90.00
_cell.angle_gamma   90.00
#
_symmetry.space_group_name_H-M   'P 1'
#
loop_
_entity.id
_entity.type
_entity.pdbx_description
1 polymer ?
#
loop_
_entity_poly.entity_id
_entity_poly.type
_entity_poly.pdbx_seq_one_letter_code
_entity_poly.pdbx_strand_id
1 'polypeptide(L)'
;MNDMRPKVRVIRDVGYRVLMRDSDGAPRQVLRGFVKEGDYGKFLSIETHWVQQMDGDRIVESRWARKTINFPYDRERAMSLLNSIRELVEECFVEDLTDDLYDEGTDLEKEIATETGRRQWNRGASEGEGGREGKTLNFEY
;
A
#
# COMPACT_ATOMS: atom_id res chain seq x y z
N MET A 1 27.09 -15.26 22.01
CA MET A 1 26.18 -14.37 21.26
C MET A 1 25.28 -15.27 20.44
N ASN A 2 23.98 -15.30 20.75
CA ASN A 2 23.03 -16.17 20.07
C ASN A 2 22.69 -15.52 18.72
N ASP A 3 23.11 -16.15 17.62
CA ASP A 3 22.84 -15.71 16.25
C ASP A 3 21.36 -16.05 15.91
N MET A 4 20.43 -15.43 16.65
CA MET A 4 19.00 -15.61 16.48
C MET A 4 18.52 -14.71 15.34
N ARG A 5 18.85 -15.08 14.09
CA ARG A 5 18.11 -14.54 12.96
C ARG A 5 16.65 -14.96 13.12
N PRO A 6 15.69 -14.01 13.07
CA PRO A 6 14.29 -14.35 13.21
C PRO A 6 13.90 -15.41 12.18
N LYS A 7 13.27 -16.50 12.63
CA LYS A 7 12.84 -17.59 11.75
C LYS A 7 11.57 -17.16 11.04
N VAL A 8 11.71 -16.52 9.88
CA VAL A 8 10.58 -16.17 9.02
C VAL A 8 10.26 -17.34 8.09
N ARG A 9 9.01 -17.81 8.09
CA ARG A 9 8.49 -18.75 7.08
C ARG A 9 7.40 -18.10 6.24
N VAL A 10 7.28 -18.53 4.99
CA VAL A 10 6.11 -18.25 4.16
C VAL A 10 5.00 -19.23 4.56
N ILE A 11 3.84 -18.71 4.94
CA ILE A 11 2.65 -19.50 5.23
C ILE A 11 1.83 -19.68 3.96
N ARG A 12 1.70 -18.61 3.17
CA ARG A 12 0.92 -18.60 1.93
C ARG A 12 1.57 -17.70 0.88
N ASP A 13 1.55 -18.20 -0.36
CA ASP A 13 1.83 -17.42 -1.57
C ASP A 13 0.50 -16.98 -2.17
N VAL A 14 0.28 -15.67 -2.24
CA VAL A 14 -0.96 -15.05 -2.71
C VAL A 14 -0.96 -14.89 -4.22
N GLY A 15 0.23 -14.95 -4.85
CA GLY A 15 0.40 -14.72 -6.28
C GLY A 15 1.22 -13.48 -6.56
N TYR A 16 1.01 -12.90 -7.74
CA TYR A 16 1.87 -11.84 -8.23
C TYR A 16 1.17 -10.82 -9.13
N ARG A 17 1.82 -9.66 -9.32
CA ARG A 17 1.46 -8.62 -10.30
C ARG A 17 2.68 -8.27 -11.13
N VAL A 18 2.50 -8.16 -12.44
CA VAL A 18 3.61 -7.92 -13.38
C VAL A 18 4.00 -6.45 -13.38
N LEU A 19 5.28 -6.17 -13.09
CA LEU A 19 5.85 -4.84 -13.18
C LEU A 19 6.50 -4.59 -14.54
N MET A 20 7.21 -5.59 -15.05
CA MET A 20 7.93 -5.51 -16.32
C MET A 20 7.78 -6.81 -17.09
N ARG A 21 7.71 -6.67 -18.42
CA ARG A 21 7.72 -7.77 -19.37
C ARG A 21 8.96 -7.67 -20.26
N ASP A 22 9.45 -8.80 -20.73
CA ASP A 22 10.45 -8.84 -21.79
C ASP A 22 9.79 -8.60 -23.16
N SER A 23 10.61 -8.54 -24.21
CA SER A 23 10.18 -8.22 -25.58
C SER A 23 9.20 -9.24 -26.18
N ASP A 24 9.23 -10.47 -25.68
CA ASP A 24 8.32 -11.56 -26.03
C ASP A 24 7.01 -11.53 -25.22
N GLY A 25 6.85 -10.55 -24.32
CA GLY A 25 5.69 -10.40 -23.46
C GLY A 25 5.74 -11.21 -22.16
N ALA A 26 6.78 -12.03 -21.95
CA ALA A 26 6.94 -12.82 -20.74
C ALA A 26 7.18 -11.91 -19.51
N PRO A 27 6.64 -12.25 -18.31
CA PRO A 27 6.93 -11.49 -17.10
C PRO A 27 8.43 -11.58 -16.75
N ARG A 28 9.06 -10.41 -16.60
CA ARG A 28 10.48 -10.29 -16.22
C ARG A 28 10.64 -9.91 -14.75
N GLN A 29 9.82 -8.97 -14.29
CA GLN A 29 9.81 -8.51 -12.91
C GLN A 29 8.37 -8.43 -12.41
N VAL A 30 8.16 -8.89 -11.18
CA VAL A 30 6.84 -8.94 -10.55
C VAL A 30 6.90 -8.45 -9.11
N LEU A 31 5.76 -7.99 -8.59
CA LEU A 31 5.48 -7.96 -7.16
C LEU A 31 4.85 -9.29 -6.77
N ARG A 32 5.37 -9.94 -5.73
CA ARG A 32 4.76 -11.14 -5.14
C ARG A 32 4.19 -10.81 -3.78
N GLY A 33 2.99 -11.31 -3.51
CA GLY A 33 2.33 -11.19 -2.22
C GLY A 33 2.52 -12.46 -1.39
N PHE A 34 2.98 -12.30 -0.16
CA PHE A 34 3.15 -13.42 0.77
C PHE A 34 2.52 -13.11 2.12
N VAL A 35 1.89 -14.12 2.71
CA VAL A 35 1.63 -14.15 4.15
C VAL A 35 2.78 -14.90 4.80
N LYS A 36 3.46 -14.26 5.74
CA LYS A 36 4.63 -14.82 6.44
C LYS A 36 4.38 -14.84 7.94
N GLU A 37 5.06 -15.75 8.63
CA GLU A 37 5.08 -15.82 10.09
C GLU A 37 6.52 -15.70 10.55
N GLY A 38 6.75 -14.86 11.55
CA GLY A 38 8.02 -14.80 12.27
C GLY A 38 7.78 -14.72 13.77
N ASP A 39 8.85 -14.47 14.52
CA ASP A 39 8.80 -14.45 15.99
C ASP A 39 7.91 -13.33 16.57
N TYR A 40 7.50 -12.35 15.75
CA TYR A 40 6.61 -11.25 16.13
C TYR A 40 5.16 -11.42 15.60
N GLY A 41 4.83 -12.59 15.06
CA GLY A 41 3.49 -12.92 14.56
C GLY A 41 3.38 -12.99 13.04
N LYS A 42 2.14 -13.07 12.54
CA LYS A 42 1.81 -13.06 11.12
C LYS A 42 1.96 -11.66 10.54
N PHE A 43 2.47 -11.56 9.33
CA PHE A 43 2.59 -10.29 8.60
C PHE A 43 2.53 -10.50 7.08
N LEU A 44 2.12 -9.45 6.37
CA LEU A 44 2.10 -9.42 4.93
C LEU A 44 3.44 -8.92 4.39
N SER A 45 3.89 -9.52 3.29
CA SER A 45 5.13 -9.14 2.64
C SER A 45 4.91 -9.03 1.13
N ILE A 46 4.95 -7.80 0.62
CA ILE A 46 4.96 -7.53 -0.82
C ILE A 46 6.42 -7.38 -1.26
N GLU A 47 6.87 -8.26 -2.15
CA GLU A 47 8.28 -8.37 -2.52
C GLU A 47 8.47 -8.27 -4.02
N THR A 48 9.46 -7.48 -4.46
CA THR A 48 9.86 -7.44 -5.87
C THR A 48 10.73 -8.64 -6.19
N HIS A 49 10.41 -9.35 -7.27
CA HIS A 49 11.14 -10.52 -7.72
C HIS A 49 11.50 -10.43 -9.21
N TRP A 50 12.71 -10.88 -9.56
CA TRP A 50 13.08 -11.20 -10.93
C TRP A 50 12.60 -12.60 -11.23
N VAL A 51 11.79 -12.74 -12.28
CA VAL A 51 11.32 -14.04 -12.76
C VAL A 51 12.51 -14.74 -13.41
N GLN A 52 12.72 -16.02 -13.09
CA GLN A 52 13.76 -16.84 -13.71
C GLN A 52 13.13 -17.92 -14.60
N GLN A 53 12.02 -18.49 -14.16
CA GLN A 53 11.30 -19.52 -14.90
C GLN A 53 9.80 -19.45 -14.65
N MET A 54 9.04 -19.65 -15.73
CA MET A 54 7.58 -19.76 -15.75
C MET A 54 7.17 -21.18 -16.17
N ASP A 55 6.05 -21.65 -15.65
CA ASP A 55 5.30 -22.81 -16.15
C ASP A 55 3.84 -22.40 -16.32
N GLY A 56 3.44 -22.18 -17.58
CA GLY A 56 2.19 -21.49 -17.91
C GLY A 56 2.11 -20.12 -17.23
N ASP A 57 1.08 -19.91 -16.42
CA ASP A 57 0.83 -18.68 -15.67
C ASP A 57 1.44 -18.69 -14.25
N ARG A 58 2.29 -19.67 -13.91
CA ARG A 58 2.90 -19.79 -12.59
C ARG A 58 4.39 -19.53 -12.63
N ILE A 59 4.89 -18.77 -11.65
CA ILE A 59 6.31 -18.55 -11.42
C ILE A 59 6.86 -19.77 -10.66
N VAL A 60 7.67 -20.58 -11.33
CA VAL A 60 8.32 -21.75 -10.71
C VAL A 60 9.59 -21.32 -9.99
N GLU A 61 10.36 -20.40 -10.58
CA GLU A 61 11.59 -19.88 -9.99
C GLU A 61 11.67 -18.36 -10.10
N SER A 62 12.04 -17.71 -9.01
CA SER A 62 12.27 -16.27 -8.98
C SER A 62 13.31 -15.89 -7.93
N ARG A 63 13.97 -14.75 -8.14
CA ARG A 63 14.96 -14.20 -7.19
C ARG A 63 14.47 -12.89 -6.60
N TRP A 64 14.61 -12.77 -5.29
CA TRP A 64 14.25 -11.55 -4.58
C TRP A 64 15.12 -10.37 -5.01
N ALA A 65 14.49 -9.26 -5.38
CA ALA A 65 15.11 -8.08 -5.99
C ALA A 65 15.37 -6.91 -5.01
N ARG A 66 15.19 -7.14 -3.69
CA ARG A 66 15.24 -6.16 -2.57
C ARG A 66 13.92 -5.40 -2.32
N LYS A 67 13.80 -4.80 -1.12
CA LYS A 67 12.57 -4.15 -0.57
C LYS A 67 12.23 -2.76 -1.12
N THR A 68 12.83 -2.31 -2.22
CA THR A 68 12.55 -0.98 -2.74
C THR A 68 11.48 -1.06 -3.82
N ILE A 69 10.36 -0.39 -3.59
CA ILE A 69 9.32 -0.18 -4.61
C ILE A 69 9.47 1.26 -5.09
N ASN A 70 9.82 1.42 -6.37
CA ASN A 70 9.93 2.74 -7.00
C ASN A 70 8.67 2.99 -7.82
N PHE A 71 8.04 4.13 -7.60
CA PHE A 71 6.89 4.55 -8.40
C PHE A 71 7.36 5.27 -9.66
N PRO A 72 6.77 4.97 -10.84
CA PRO A 72 7.00 5.75 -12.04
C PRO A 72 6.62 7.22 -11.82
N TYR A 73 7.38 8.16 -12.38
CA TYR A 73 7.00 9.57 -12.42
C TYR A 73 6.02 9.85 -13.56
N ASP A 74 4.97 9.02 -13.62
CA ASP A 74 3.82 9.12 -14.51
C ASP A 74 2.60 8.75 -13.68
N ARG A 75 1.59 9.63 -13.66
CA ARG A 75 0.47 9.53 -12.72
C ARG A 75 -0.31 8.23 -12.91
N GLU A 76 -0.64 7.88 -14.15
CA GLU A 76 -1.47 6.71 -14.44
C GLU A 76 -0.74 5.42 -14.06
N ARG A 77 0.54 5.31 -14.43
CA ARG A 77 1.37 4.16 -14.07
C ARG A 77 1.62 4.06 -12.57
N ALA A 78 1.82 5.19 -11.87
CA ALA A 78 1.96 5.20 -10.43
C ALA A 78 0.71 4.70 -9.72
N MET A 79 -0.48 5.14 -10.17
CA MET A 79 -1.75 4.68 -9.62
C MET A 79 -2.03 3.21 -9.94
N SER A 80 -1.68 2.75 -11.15
CA SER A 80 -1.79 1.34 -11.52
C SER A 80 -0.91 0.44 -10.63
N LEU A 81 0.32 0.87 -10.33
CA LEU A 81 1.20 0.18 -9.39
C LEU A 81 0.60 0.16 -7.97
N LEU A 82 0.05 1.27 -7.51
CA LEU A 82 -0.60 1.34 -6.20
C LEU A 82 -1.79 0.40 -6.10
N ASN A 83 -2.64 0.36 -7.14
CA ASN A 83 -3.78 -0.55 -7.20
C ASN A 83 -3.31 -2.01 -7.20
N SER A 84 -2.23 -2.33 -7.92
CA SER A 84 -1.65 -3.69 -7.91
C SER A 84 -1.20 -4.11 -6.51
N ILE A 85 -0.61 -3.20 -5.74
CA ILE A 85 -0.22 -3.46 -4.34
C ILE A 85 -1.46 -3.66 -3.47
N ARG A 86 -2.47 -2.78 -3.64
CA ARG A 86 -3.73 -2.86 -2.90
C ARG A 86 -4.44 -4.18 -3.13
N GLU A 87 -4.58 -4.61 -4.39
CA GLU A 87 -5.20 -5.90 -4.74
C GLU A 87 -4.46 -7.07 -4.09
N LEU A 88 -3.11 -7.09 -4.15
CA LEU A 88 -2.33 -8.14 -3.49
C LEU A 88 -2.56 -8.16 -1.97
N VAL A 89 -2.72 -6.99 -1.34
CA VAL A 89 -3.02 -6.90 0.10
C VAL A 89 -4.43 -7.39 0.38
N GLU A 90 -5.43 -7.03 -0.41
CA GLU A 90 -6.81 -7.51 -0.26
C GLU A 90 -6.89 -9.03 -0.43
N GLU A 91 -6.22 -9.58 -1.45
CA GLU A 91 -6.11 -11.03 -1.68
C GLU A 91 -5.45 -11.78 -0.51
N CYS A 92 -4.64 -11.11 0.31
CA CYS A 92 -4.10 -11.70 1.54
C CYS A 92 -5.16 -11.95 2.63
N PHE A 93 -6.38 -11.43 2.50
CA PHE A 93 -7.43 -11.64 3.50
C PHE A 93 -8.59 -12.50 2.99
N VAL A 94 -8.66 -12.82 1.69
CA VAL A 94 -9.83 -13.50 1.07
C VAL A 94 -10.09 -14.92 1.61
N GLU A 95 -9.06 -15.70 1.97
CA GLU A 95 -9.32 -17.03 2.56
C GLU A 95 -9.60 -16.97 4.07
N ASP A 96 -9.05 -15.99 4.81
CA ASP A 96 -9.37 -15.80 6.24
C ASP A 96 -10.85 -15.40 6.43
N LEU A 97 -11.44 -14.81 5.39
CA LEU A 97 -12.86 -14.51 5.29
C LEU A 97 -13.74 -15.76 5.05
N THR A 98 -13.19 -16.95 4.77
CA THR A 98 -14.02 -18.16 4.55
C THR A 98 -14.28 -18.99 5.79
N ASP A 99 -13.54 -18.78 6.88
CA ASP A 99 -13.79 -19.41 8.18
C ASP A 99 -14.60 -18.50 9.14
N ASP A 100 -14.50 -17.17 9.01
CA ASP A 100 -15.09 -16.22 9.97
C ASP A 100 -16.26 -15.35 9.43
N LEU A 101 -16.59 -15.36 8.12
CA LEU A 101 -17.67 -14.52 7.54
C LEU A 101 -19.11 -15.04 7.75
N TYR A 102 -19.38 -15.74 8.86
CA TYR A 102 -20.75 -15.83 9.37
C TYR A 102 -21.00 -14.98 10.61
N ASP A 103 -20.05 -14.11 11.02
CA ASP A 103 -20.35 -13.13 12.07
C ASP A 103 -19.72 -11.75 11.80
N GLU A 104 -20.61 -10.78 11.63
CA GLU A 104 -20.41 -9.32 11.67
C GLU A 104 -19.67 -8.63 10.49
N GLY A 105 -20.51 -8.10 9.59
CA GLY A 105 -20.10 -7.24 8.50
C GLY A 105 -19.69 -5.82 8.91
N THR A 106 -18.82 -5.26 8.07
CA THR A 106 -18.77 -3.83 7.69
C THR A 106 -18.53 -2.81 8.81
N ASP A 107 -17.28 -2.67 9.26
CA ASP A 107 -16.83 -1.47 9.99
C ASP A 107 -15.58 -0.77 9.41
N LEU A 108 -14.90 -1.35 8.42
CA LEU A 108 -13.68 -0.77 7.82
C LEU A 108 -13.92 0.44 6.88
N GLU A 109 -15.12 0.57 6.31
CA GLU A 109 -15.43 1.70 5.41
C GLU A 109 -15.74 3.02 6.16
N LYS A 110 -16.12 2.96 7.45
CA LYS A 110 -16.42 4.16 8.26
C LYS A 110 -15.16 4.88 8.76
N GLU A 111 -14.06 4.17 8.96
CA GLU A 111 -12.84 4.78 9.52
C GLU A 111 -12.09 5.66 8.48
N ILE A 112 -12.06 5.22 7.21
CA ILE A 112 -11.42 5.97 6.10
C ILE A 112 -12.17 7.29 5.81
N ALA A 113 -13.50 7.31 5.96
CA ALA A 113 -14.28 8.53 5.81
C ALA A 113 -13.97 9.57 6.91
N THR A 114 -13.56 9.13 8.10
CA THR A 114 -13.29 10.02 9.25
C THR A 114 -11.91 10.68 9.14
N GLU A 115 -10.89 9.99 8.62
CA GLU A 115 -9.54 10.53 8.44
C GLU A 115 -9.47 11.56 7.30
N THR A 116 -10.25 11.35 6.23
CA THR A 116 -10.23 12.22 5.03
C THR A 116 -10.98 13.55 5.26
N GLY A 117 -11.99 13.56 6.14
CA GLY A 117 -12.71 14.77 6.54
C GLY A 117 -11.91 15.72 7.45
N ARG A 118 -10.95 15.20 8.23
CA ARG A 118 -10.13 16.02 9.15
C ARG A 118 -9.03 16.82 8.46
N ARG A 119 -8.54 16.39 7.30
CA ARG A 119 -7.48 17.12 6.56
C ARG A 119 -7.99 18.29 5.72
N GLN A 120 -9.30 18.38 5.47
CA GLN A 120 -9.88 19.51 4.72
C GLN A 120 -10.27 20.69 5.63
N TRP A 121 -10.16 20.54 6.96
CA TRP A 121 -10.58 21.54 7.96
C TRP A 121 -9.41 22.22 8.71
N ASN A 122 -8.22 22.31 8.10
CA ASN A 122 -7.07 23.02 8.67
C ASN A 122 -6.31 23.92 7.68
N ARG A 123 -6.92 24.26 6.54
CA ARG A 123 -6.40 25.28 5.62
C ARG A 123 -7.45 26.37 5.41
N GLY A 124 -7.80 27.05 6.49
CA GLY A 124 -8.81 28.11 6.49
C GLY A 124 -9.16 28.58 7.90
N ALA A 125 -8.16 28.87 8.73
CA ALA A 125 -8.38 29.50 10.04
C ALA A 125 -7.19 30.40 10.37
N SER A 126 -7.08 31.51 9.66
CA SER A 126 -6.39 32.69 10.15
C SER A 126 -7.09 33.91 9.57
N GLU A 127 -7.36 34.86 10.48
CA GLU A 127 -7.79 36.25 10.24
C GLU A 127 -9.31 36.49 10.29
N GLY A 128 -9.74 37.11 11.40
CA GLY A 128 -11.02 37.79 11.51
C GLY A 128 -11.43 38.10 12.94
N GLU A 129 -11.37 39.39 13.29
CA GLU A 129 -12.14 40.07 14.35
C GLU A 129 -11.54 40.16 15.77
N GLY A 130 -10.62 41.11 15.93
CA GLY A 130 -10.46 41.88 17.16
C GLY A 130 -11.17 43.23 17.03
N GLY A 131 -12.04 43.55 17.99
CA GLY A 131 -12.87 44.75 17.98
C GLY A 131 -12.18 46.04 18.45
N ARG A 132 -12.68 47.13 17.86
CA ARG A 132 -12.88 48.51 18.37
C ARG A 132 -11.72 49.42 18.83
N GLU A 133 -11.85 50.64 18.31
CA GLU A 133 -11.39 51.97 18.78
C GLU A 133 -10.00 52.48 18.38
N GLY A 134 -9.98 53.65 17.72
CA GLY A 134 -8.81 54.53 17.70
C GLY A 134 -8.56 55.35 16.43
N LYS A 135 -9.25 56.49 16.31
CA LYS A 135 -8.72 57.81 15.90
C LYS A 135 -7.83 57.97 14.63
N THR A 136 -8.30 58.87 13.75
CA THR A 136 -7.56 59.86 12.90
C THR A 136 -6.64 59.31 11.78
N LEU A 137 -6.46 59.92 10.60
CA LEU A 137 -6.46 61.34 10.17
C LEU A 137 -6.76 61.42 8.65
N ASN A 138 -7.34 62.56 8.25
CA ASN A 138 -7.46 63.01 6.86
C ASN A 138 -6.09 63.10 6.17
N PHE A 139 -6.04 62.87 4.86
CA PHE A 139 -5.34 63.77 3.93
C PHE A 139 -6.03 63.74 2.56
N GLU A 140 -6.25 64.95 2.04
CA GLU A 140 -6.97 65.32 0.83
C GLU A 140 -6.17 65.03 -0.46
N TYR A 141 -6.93 64.80 -1.54
CA TYR A 141 -6.69 64.89 -2.99
C TYR A 141 -5.29 64.58 -3.57
#